data_AF-A0A7C4I745-F1
#
_entry.id   AF-A0A7C4I745-F1
#
_cell.length_a   1.000
_cell.length_b   1.000
_cell.length_c   1.000
_cell.angle_alpha   90.00
_cell.angle_beta   90.00
_cell.angle_gamma   90.00
#
_symmetry.space_group_name_H-M   'P 1'
#
loop_
_entity.id
_entity.type
_entity.pdbx_description
1 polymer ?
#
loop_
_entity_poly.entity_id
_entity_poly.type
_entity_poly.pdbx_seq_one_letter_code
_entity_poly.pdbx_strand_id
1 'polypeptide(L)' 'MKTITIRDDVYVALVKRKRDGESFSDVIERLLKRSRVDIG' A
#
# COMPACT_ATOMS: atom_id res chain seq x y z
N MET A 1 -3.26 -11.25 -11.92
CA MET A 1 -3.39 -11.45 -10.47
C MET A 1 -2.28 -12.38 -10.01
N LYS A 2 -1.53 -12.00 -8.97
CA LYS A 2 -0.50 -12.81 -8.34
C LYS A 2 -0.73 -12.73 -6.83
N THR A 3 -0.42 -13.81 -6.11
CA THR A 3 -0.54 -13.85 -4.65
C THR A 3 0.83 -13.62 -4.04
N ILE A 4 0.91 -12.72 -3.07
CA ILE A 4 2.10 -12.51 -2.25
C ILE A 4 1.73 -12.72 -0.79
N THR A 5 2.65 -13.28 -0.03
CA THR A 5 2.52 -13.39 1.42
C THR A 5 3.28 -12.23 2.05
N ILE A 6 2.66 -11.56 3.00
CA ILE A 6 3.27 -10.48 3.79
C ILE A 6 3.11 -10.79 5.27
N ARG A 7 3.95 -10.16 6.10
CA ARG A 7 3.81 -10.28 7.55
C ARG A 7 2.55 -9.57 8.04
N ASP A 8 2.00 -10.05 9.15
CA ASP A 8 0.76 -9.52 9.74
C ASP A 8 0.87 -8.04 10.12
N ASP A 9 2.02 -7.60 10.64
CA ASP A 9 2.29 -6.21 10.99
C ASP A 9 2.15 -5.28 9.77
N VAL A 10 2.66 -5.72 8.61
CA VAL A 10 2.55 -5.01 7.34
C VAL A 10 1.10 -4.98 6.85
N TYR A 11 0.39 -6.11 6.96
CA TYR A 11 -1.02 -6.18 6.58
C TYR A 11 -1.86 -5.17 7.38
N VAL A 12 -1.72 -5.15 8.71
CA VAL A 12 -2.44 -4.20 9.58
C VAL A 12 -2.09 -2.75 9.23
N ALA A 13 -0.82 -2.46 8.93
CA ALA A 13 -0.40 -1.13 8.50
C ALA A 13 -1.02 -0.68 7.16
N LEU A 14 -1.22 -1.61 6.23
CA LEU A 14 -1.89 -1.36 4.94
C LEU A 14 -3.40 -1.15 5.13
N VAL A 15 -4.06 -1.97 5.96
CA VAL A 15 -5.49 -1.82 6.28
C VAL A 15 -5.78 -0.45 6.88
N LYS A 16 -4.96 0.01 7.84
CA LYS A 16 -5.09 1.35 8.44
C LYS A 16 -4.91 2.50 7.44
N ARG A 17 -4.19 2.26 6.34
CA ARG A 17 -3.93 3.26 5.29
C ARG A 17 -4.90 3.19 4.11
N LYS A 18 -5.73 2.15 4.06
CA LYS A 18 -6.71 1.92 3.00
C LYS A 18 -7.84 2.93 3.11
N ARG A 19 -8.21 3.56 1.99
CA ARG A 19 -9.38 4.43 1.89
C ARG A 19 -10.60 3.64 1.43
N ASP A 20 -11.80 4.16 1.70
CA ASP A 20 -13.04 3.55 1.23
C ASP A 20 -13.03 3.35 -0.29
N GLY A 21 -13.36 2.14 -0.72
CA GLY A 21 -13.37 1.74 -2.13
C GLY A 21 -12.01 1.39 -2.75
N GLU A 22 -10.86 1.59 -2.08
CA GLU A 22 -9.55 1.19 -2.63
C GLU A 22 -9.34 -0.33 -2.56
N SER A 23 -8.61 -0.91 -3.51
CA SER A 23 -8.02 -2.25 -3.39
C SER A 23 -6.64 -2.18 -2.71
N PHE A 24 -6.12 -3.32 -2.25
CA PHE A 24 -4.75 -3.36 -1.70
C PHE A 24 -3.69 -2.97 -2.74
N SER A 25 -3.91 -3.29 -4.02
CA SER A 25 -3.04 -2.86 -5.11
C SER A 25 -3.01 -1.33 -5.22
N ASP A 26 -4.18 -0.67 -5.14
CA ASP A 26 -4.28 0.79 -5.20
C ASP A 26 -3.56 1.46 -4.03
N VAL A 27 -3.69 0.89 -2.83
CA VAL A 27 -2.96 1.37 -1.64
C VAL A 27 -1.46 1.29 -1.85
N ILE A 28 -0.95 0.16 -2.34
CA ILE A 28 0.49 -0.04 -2.60
C ILE A 28 0.96 0.95 -3.67
N GLU A 29 0.25 1.06 -4.79
CA GLU A 29 0.59 2.02 -5.85
C GLU A 29 0.63 3.46 -5.35
N ARG A 30 -0.35 3.86 -4.54
CA ARG A 30 -0.40 5.21 -3.96
C ARG A 30 0.77 5.46 -3.01
N LEU A 31 1.14 4.49 -2.20
CA LEU A 31 2.29 4.61 -1.29
C LEU A 31 3.61 4.69 -2.08
N LEU A 32 3.75 3.91 -3.14
CA LEU A 32 4.91 3.98 -4.04
C LEU A 32 4.98 5.32 -4.80
N LYS A 33 3.84 5.85 -5.26
CA LYS A 33 3.75 7.17 -5.92
C LYS A 33 4.11 8.31 -4.96
N ARG A 34 3.69 8.22 -3.68
CA ARG A 34 4.04 9.21 -2.66
C ARG A 34 5.53 9.20 -2.29
N SER A 35 6.21 8.06 -2.46
CA SER A 35 7.66 7.96 -2.30
C SER A 35 8.45 8.64 -3.43
N ARG A 36 7.82 9.03 -4.55
CA ARG A 36 8.44 9.80 -5.64
C ARG A 36 8.25 11.31 -5.48
N VAL A 37 7.96 11.80 -4.28
CA VAL A 37 8.12 13.24 -3.98
C VAL A 37 9.60 13.47 -3.71
N ASP A 38 10.22 14.25 -4.61
CA ASP A 38 11.62 14.64 -4.65
C ASP A 38 12.32 14.70 -3.28
N ILE A 39 13.36 13.88 -3.13
CA ILE A 39 14.49 14.21 -2.28
C ILE A 39 15.53 14.85 -3.21
N GLY A 40 15.42 16.17 -3.41
CA GLY A 40 16.52 17.05 -3.86
C GLY A 40 17.02 16.88 -5.28
#